data_AF-A0A2N1DMZ8-F1
#
_entry.id   AF-A0A2N1DMZ8-F1
#
_cell.length_a   1.000
_cell.length_b   1.000
_cell.length_c   1.000
_cell.angle_alpha   90.00
_cell.angle_beta   90.00
_cell.angle_gamma   90.00
#
_symmetry.space_group_name_H-M   'P 1'
#
loop_
_entity.id
_entity.type
_entity.pdbx_description
1 polymer ?
#
loop_
_entity_poly.entity_id
_entity_poly.type
_entity_poly.pdbx_seq_one_letter_code
_entity_poly.pdbx_strand_id
1 'polypeptide(L)' 'MKVSIIENDGERVVASYEINFIELDHEPSDEEYYSEAWQRAIEADLVVEDDLEEYRFSF' A
#
# COMPACT_ATOMS: atom_id res chain seq x y z
N MET A 1 2.55 8.48 7.39
CA MET A 1 1.16 7.96 7.33
C MET A 1 1.19 6.44 7.29
N LYS A 2 0.27 5.74 7.96
CA LYS A 2 0.21 4.28 7.90
C LYS A 2 -0.77 3.86 6.80
N VAL A 3 -0.34 2.98 5.91
CA VAL A 3 -1.19 2.40 4.85
C VAL A 3 -1.32 0.91 5.12
N SER A 4 -2.55 0.42 5.09
CA SER A 4 -2.88 -0.99 5.21
C SER A 4 -3.42 -1.49 3.88
N ILE A 5 -2.90 -2.62 3.42
CA ILE A 5 -3.38 -3.33 2.24
C ILE A 5 -4.26 -4.47 2.72
N ILE A 6 -5.47 -4.54 2.18
CA ILE A 6 -6.50 -5.49 2.58
C ILE A 6 -6.87 -6.30 1.34
N GLU A 7 -6.80 -7.63 1.44
CA GLU A 7 -7.29 -8.54 0.41
C GLU A 7 -8.82 -8.59 0.46
N ASN A 8 -9.47 -8.45 -0.70
CA ASN A 8 -10.93 -8.38 -0.81
C ASN A 8 -11.60 -9.72 -0.55
N ASP A 9 -11.00 -10.82 -1.01
CA ASP A 9 -11.57 -12.18 -0.88
C ASP A 9 -11.71 -12.62 0.59
N GLY A 10 -10.67 -12.36 1.40
CA GLY A 10 -10.64 -12.72 2.82
C GLY A 10 -10.92 -11.57 3.80
N GLU A 11 -11.11 -10.35 3.31
CA GLU A 11 -11.18 -9.10 4.09
C GLU A 11 -10.05 -8.95 5.13
N ARG A 12 -8.89 -9.53 4.85
CA ARG A 12 -7.76 -9.58 5.77
C ARG A 12 -6.71 -8.55 5.41
N VAL A 13 -6.10 -7.95 6.43
CA VAL A 13 -4.93 -7.09 6.24
C VAL A 13 -3.74 -7.97 5.87
N VAL A 14 -3.25 -7.85 4.64
CA VAL A 14 -2.10 -8.61 4.13
C VAL A 14 -0.78 -7.91 4.48
N ALA A 15 -0.77 -6.58 4.50
CA ALA A 15 0.39 -5.80 4.85
C ALA A 15 -0.01 -4.45 5.46
N SER A 16 0.87 -3.90 6.31
CA SER A 16 0.74 -2.52 6.77
C SER A 16 2.10 -1.86 6.79
N TYR A 17 2.21 -0.72 6.12
CA TYR A 17 3.46 0.03 6.03
C TYR A 17 3.29 1.42 6.62
N GLU A 18 4.28 1.83 7.41
CA GLU A 18 4.43 3.24 7.73
C GLU A 18 5.25 3.89 6.62
N ILE A 19 4.57 4.76 5.86
CA ILE A 19 5.11 5.50 4.73
C ILE A 19 5.40 6.92 5.23
N ASN A 20 6.65 7.34 5.16
CA ASN A 20 7.07 8.68 5.56
C ASN A 20 7.86 9.30 4.42
N PHE A 21 7.22 10.23 3.71
CA PHE A 21 7.90 11.04 2.71
C PHE A 21 8.62 12.19 3.42
N ILE A 22 9.92 12.02 3.67
CA ILE A 22 10.73 12.97 4.44
C ILE A 22 11.20 14.15 3.57
N GLU A 23 11.31 13.96 2.24
CA GLU A 23 11.95 14.90 1.32
C GLU A 23 11.12 15.19 0.05
N LEU A 24 9.78 15.23 0.16
CA LEU A 24 8.95 15.71 -0.94
C LEU A 24 8.85 17.24 -0.91
N ASP A 25 9.05 17.87 -2.07
CA ASP A 25 8.82 19.32 -2.26
C ASP A 25 7.32 19.66 -2.35
N HIS A 26 6.46 18.64 -2.25
CA HIS A 26 5.00 18.73 -2.28
C HIS A 26 4.35 17.93 -1.15
N GLU A 27 3.09 18.23 -0.86
CA GLU A 27 2.29 17.40 0.06
C GLU A 27 1.92 16.09 -0.66
N PRO A 28 2.36 14.93 -0.14
CA PRO A 28 2.09 13.65 -0.77
C PRO A 28 0.60 13.36 -0.87
N SER A 29 0.18 12.88 -2.02
CA SER A 29 -1.20 12.48 -2.26
C SER A 29 -1.48 11.07 -1.75
N ASP A 30 -2.75 10.75 -1.50
CA ASP A 30 -3.16 9.40 -1.09
C ASP A 30 -2.67 8.31 -2.06
N GLU A 31 -2.69 8.60 -3.36
CA GLU A 31 -2.14 7.71 -4.40
C GLU A 31 -0.65 7.41 -4.23
N GLU A 32 0.17 8.38 -3.82
CA GLU A 32 1.61 8.15 -3.60
C GLU A 32 1.84 7.24 -2.39
N TYR A 33 1.05 7.43 -1.33
CA TYR A 33 1.07 6.55 -0.18
C TYR A 33 0.67 5.12 -0.54
N TYR A 34 -0.38 4.94 -1.35
CA TYR A 34 -0.81 3.63 -1.81
C TYR A 34 0.22 2.97 -2.73
N SER A 35 0.80 3.73 -3.65
CA SER A 35 1.81 3.24 -4.59
C SER A 35 3.07 2.74 -3.87
N GLU A 36 3.57 3.52 -2.90
CA GLU A 36 4.73 3.11 -2.09
C GLU A 36 4.42 1.88 -1.22
N ALA A 37 3.21 1.83 -0.62
CA ALA A 37 2.79 0.66 0.14
C ALA A 37 2.68 -0.59 -0.74
N TRP A 38 2.15 -0.44 -1.96
CA TRP A 38 2.01 -1.52 -2.94
C TRP A 38 3.37 -2.04 -3.42
N GLN A 39 4.30 -1.16 -3.78
CA GLN A 39 5.65 -1.57 -4.18
C GLN A 39 6.34 -2.37 -3.07
N ARG A 40 6.27 -1.89 -1.82
CA ARG A 40 6.83 -2.63 -0.68
C ARG A 40 6.19 -4.00 -0.48
N ALA A 41 4.89 -4.12 -0.73
CA ALA A 41 4.19 -5.39 -0.64
C ALA A 41 4.63 -6.38 -1.72
N ILE A 42 4.86 -5.91 -2.95
CA ILE A 42 5.40 -6.72 -4.04
C ILE A 42 6.83 -7.17 -3.70
N GLU A 43 7.69 -6.26 -3.23
CA GLU A 43 9.07 -6.58 -2.83
C GLU A 43 9.14 -7.60 -1.69
N ALA A 44 8.14 -7.59 -0.81
CA ALA A 44 8.00 -8.53 0.29
C ALA A 44 7.31 -9.85 -0.09
N ASP A 45 6.91 -10.03 -1.36
CA ASP A 45 6.15 -11.19 -1.87
C ASP A 45 4.82 -11.40 -1.11
N LEU A 46 4.19 -10.32 -0.65
CA LEU A 46 2.93 -10.35 0.11
C LEU A 46 1.69 -10.18 -0.78
N VAL A 47 1.87 -9.62 -1.97
CA VAL A 47 0.82 -9.37 -2.96
C VAL A 47 1.35 -9.69 -4.35
N VAL A 48 0.44 -9.90 -5.30
CA VAL A 48 0.78 -10.12 -6.72
C VAL A 48 0.63 -8.80 -7.47
N GLU A 49 1.68 -8.38 -8.18
CA GLU A 49 1.74 -7.08 -8.89
C GLU A 49 0.57 -6.85 -9.85
N ASP A 50 0.12 -7.90 -10.53
CA ASP A 50 -0.95 -7.83 -11.56
C ASP A 50 -2.37 -7.87 -10.97
N ASP A 51 -2.52 -8.20 -9.67
CA ASP A 51 -3.83 -8.42 -9.03
C ASP A 51 -4.27 -7.25 -8.14
N LEU A 52 -3.96 -6.00 -8.50
CA LEU A 52 -4.31 -4.83 -7.66
C LEU A 52 -5.83 -4.74 -7.35
N GLU A 53 -6.67 -5.23 -8.26
CA GLU A 53 -8.13 -5.27 -8.12
C GLU A 53 -8.63 -6.22 -7.01
N GLU A 54 -7.81 -7.20 -6.63
CA GLU A 54 -8.08 -8.11 -5.50
C GLU A 54 -7.78 -7.45 -4.14
N TYR A 55 -7.19 -6.25 -4.13
CA TYR A 55 -6.81 -5.55 -2.91
C TYR A 55 -7.46 -4.16 -2.80
N ARG A 56 -7.53 -3.66 -1.56
CA ARG A 56 -7.95 -2.29 -1.24
C ARG A 56 -7.02 -1.69 -0.19
N PHE A 57 -6.93 -0.37 -0.17
CA PHE A 57 -6.06 0.37 0.73
C PHE A 57 -6.86 1.14 1.78
N SER A 58 -6.28 1.31 2.97
CA SER A 58 -6.88 2.04 4.09
C SER A 58 -5.81 2.68 4.98
N PHE A 59 -6.15 3.77 5.66
CA PHE A 59 -5.26 4.52 6.57
C PHE A 59 -5.62 4.30 8.04
#